data_AF-A0A7C3W9S5-F1
#
_entry.id   AF-A0A7C3W9S5-F1
#
_cell.length_a   1.000
_cell.length_b   1.000
_cell.length_c   1.000
_cell.angle_alpha   90.00
_cell.angle_beta   90.00
_cell.angle_gamma   90.00
#
_symmetry.space_group_name_H-M   'P 1'
#
loop_
_entity.id
_entity.type
_entity.pdbx_description
1 polymer ?
#
loop_
_entity_poly.entity_id
_entity_poly.type
_entity_poly.pdbx_seq_one_letter_code
_entity_poly.pdbx_strand_id
1 'polypeptide(L)' 'MSRHELTDEQWTIIEPLLPKQKPGRGRPRADDRRTLNGIIYVLKTGCAWADLPREYGSPTTC' A
#
# COMPACT_ATOMS: atom_id res chain seq x y z
N MET A 1 -14.83 -4.28 -5.95
CA MET A 1 -14.01 -3.68 -4.87
C MET A 1 -13.78 -4.74 -3.82
N SER A 2 -12.52 -5.08 -3.55
CA SER A 2 -12.19 -6.01 -2.46
C SER A 2 -12.56 -5.35 -1.12
N ARG A 3 -13.07 -6.13 -0.15
CA ARG A 3 -13.45 -5.65 1.20
C ARG A 3 -12.29 -4.94 1.94
N HIS A 4 -11.08 -5.12 1.43
CA HIS A 4 -9.83 -4.70 2.05
C HIS A 4 -9.18 -3.48 1.38
N GLU A 5 -9.76 -2.95 0.29
CA GLU A 5 -9.20 -1.82 -0.45
C GLU A 5 -9.81 -0.48 -0.05
N LEU A 6 -9.00 0.58 -0.16
CA LEU A 6 -9.44 1.95 -0.02
C LEU A 6 -10.31 2.37 -1.20
N THR A 7 -11.45 2.98 -0.88
CA THR A 7 -12.26 3.68 -1.89
C THR A 7 -11.51 4.90 -2.42
N ASP A 8 -11.90 5.38 -3.60
CA ASP A 8 -11.30 6.61 -4.16
C ASP A 8 -11.49 7.81 -3.23
N GLU A 9 -12.66 7.92 -2.59
CA GLU A 9 -12.96 8.97 -1.61
C GLU A 9 -12.06 8.92 -0.36
N GLN A 10 -11.73 7.72 0.12
CA GLN A 10 -10.78 7.58 1.23
C GLN A 10 -9.36 7.90 0.78
N TRP A 11 -9.01 7.49 -0.45
CA TRP A 11 -7.69 7.76 -1.01
C TRP A 11 -7.42 9.25 -1.18
N THR A 12 -8.40 10.03 -1.65
CA THR A 12 -8.23 11.49 -1.82
C THR A 12 -7.96 12.23 -0.51
N ILE A 13 -8.39 11.69 0.62
CA ILE A 13 -8.10 12.23 1.96
C ILE A 13 -6.67 11.89 2.39
N ILE A 14 -6.19 10.68 2.08
CA ILE A 14 -4.91 10.15 2.55
C ILE A 14 -3.74 10.63 1.68
N GLU A 15 -3.89 10.57 0.36
CA GLU A 15 -2.85 10.91 -0.63
C GLU A 15 -2.11 12.23 -0.32
N PRO A 16 -2.77 13.37 -0.03
CA PRO A 16 -2.07 14.63 0.23
C PRO A 16 -1.26 14.65 1.54
N LEU A 17 -1.51 13.70 2.46
CA LEU A 17 -0.79 13.58 3.72
C LEU A 17 0.51 12.78 3.57
N LEU A 18 0.66 12.05 2.47
CA LEU A 18 1.85 11.25 2.23
C LEU A 18 3.04 12.15 1.82
N PRO A 19 4.27 11.81 2.25
CA PRO A 19 5.43 12.57 1.85
C PRO A 19 5.62 12.47 0.34
N LYS A 20 5.86 13.62 -0.30
CA LYS A 20 6.17 13.67 -1.74
C LYS A 20 7.39 12.81 -2.05
N GLN A 21 7.32 12.11 -3.17
CA GLN A 21 8.46 11.34 -3.66
C GLN A 21 9.63 12.29 -3.91
N LYS A 22 10.73 12.09 -3.17
CA LYS A 22 11.93 12.90 -3.34
C LYS A 22 12.64 12.47 -4.63
N PRO A 23 12.97 13.40 -5.54
CA PRO A 23 13.83 13.09 -6.67
C PRO A 23 15.25 12.82 -6.13
N GLY A 24 15.83 11.65 -6.43
CA GLY A 24 17.19 11.34 -5.98
C GLY A 24 17.45 9.86 -5.72
N ARG A 25 18.72 9.56 -5.41
CA ARG A 25 19.33 8.21 -5.33
C ARG A 25 18.54 7.23 -4.46
N GLY A 26 18.38 6.01 -4.98
CA GLY A 26 17.75 4.88 -4.31
C GLY A 26 16.87 4.09 -5.26
N ARG A 27 16.25 3.02 -4.76
CA ARG A 27 15.19 2.32 -5.50
C ARG A 27 13.95 3.24 -5.55
N PRO A 28 13.28 3.36 -6.70
CA PRO A 28 12.00 4.07 -6.76
C PRO A 28 11.03 3.55 -5.70
N ARG A 29 10.38 4.47 -4.98
CA ARG A 29 9.32 4.13 -4.02
C ARG A 29 8.21 3.34 -4.73
N ALA A 30 7.66 2.34 -4.05
CA ALA A 30 6.50 1.60 -4.53
C ALA A 30 5.27 2.51 -4.64
N ASP A 31 4.25 2.04 -5.37
CA ASP A 31 2.96 2.74 -5.44
C ASP A 31 2.33 2.82 -4.04
N ASP A 32 2.03 4.04 -3.60
CA ASP A 32 1.60 4.30 -2.23
C ASP A 32 0.23 3.70 -1.92
N ARG A 33 -0.71 3.81 -2.86
CA ARG A 33 -2.07 3.27 -2.69
C ARG A 33 -2.05 1.76 -2.58
N ARG A 34 -1.31 1.12 -3.47
CA ARG A 34 -1.12 -0.33 -3.49
C ARG A 34 -0.47 -0.82 -2.20
N THR A 35 0.58 -0.13 -1.74
CA THR A 35 1.28 -0.45 -0.49
C THR A 35 0.34 -0.34 0.71
N LEU A 36 -0.44 0.74 0.77
CA LEU A 36 -1.38 0.95 1.87
C LEU A 36 -2.53 -0.07 1.86
N ASN A 37 -3.06 -0.43 0.69
CA ASN A 37 -4.02 -1.52 0.57
C ASN A 37 -3.45 -2.85 1.07
N GLY A 38 -2.17 -3.14 0.80
CA GLY A 38 -1.49 -4.31 1.34
C GLY A 38 -1.41 -4.33 2.87
N ILE A 39 -1.05 -3.19 3.47
CA ILE A 39 -1.05 -3.03 4.94
C ILE A 39 -2.44 -3.28 5.51
N ILE A 40 -3.48 -2.66 4.92
CA ILE A 40 -4.87 -2.82 5.36
C ILE A 40 -5.34 -4.27 5.22
N TYR A 41 -4.94 -4.96 4.16
CA TYR A 41 -5.25 -6.37 3.97
C TYR A 41 -4.69 -7.23 5.10
N VAL A 42 -3.41 -7.07 5.44
CA VAL A 42 -2.77 -7.81 6.55
C VAL A 42 -3.46 -7.49 7.88
N LEU A 43 -3.74 -6.21 8.16
CA LEU A 43 -4.41 -5.80 9.39
C LEU A 43 -5.84 -6.36 9.51
N LYS A 44 -6.57 -6.50 8.40
CA LYS A 44 -7.94 -7.02 8.41
C LYS A 44 -8.02 -8.55 8.43
N THR A 45 -7.06 -9.24 7.81
CA THR A 45 -7.07 -10.71 7.67
C THR A 45 -6.25 -11.41 8.74
N GLY A 46 -5.25 -10.72 9.31
CA GLY A 46 -4.29 -11.30 10.25
C GLY A 46 -3.29 -12.25 9.60
N CYS A 47 -3.20 -12.28 8.26
CA CYS A 47 -2.26 -13.17 7.57
C CYS A 47 -0.80 -12.75 7.82
N ALA A 48 0.13 -13.68 7.61
CA ALA A 48 1.54 -13.31 7.60
C ALA A 48 1.84 -12.41 6.39
N TRP A 49 2.84 -11.55 6.50
CA TRP A 49 3.31 -10.72 5.38
C TRP A 49 3.70 -11.56 4.16
N ALA A 50 4.26 -12.76 4.37
CA ALA A 50 4.62 -13.70 3.30
C ALA A 50 3.43 -14.18 2.48
N ASP A 51 2.22 -14.14 3.05
CA ASP A 51 0.97 -14.57 2.42
C ASP A 51 0.22 -13.40 1.76
N LEU A 52 0.79 -12.19 1.78
CA LEU A 52 0.19 -11.03 1.14
C LEU A 52 -0.01 -11.30 -0.37
N PRO A 53 -1.22 -11.08 -0.91
CA PRO A 53 -1.46 -11.19 -2.34
C PRO A 53 -0.47 -10.35 -3.16
N ARG A 54 0.08 -10.94 -4.22
CA ARG A 54 1.09 -10.28 -5.08
C ARG A 54 0.58 -9.00 -5.73
N GLU A 55 -0.74 -8.84 -5.86
CA GLU A 55 -1.39 -7.62 -6.33
C GLU A 55 -1.11 -6.42 -5.44
N TYR A 56 -0.74 -6.59 -4.16
CA TYR A 56 -0.36 -5.49 -3.25
C TYR A 56 1.14 -5.20 -3.19
N GLY A 57 1.97 -6.04 -3.83
CA GLY A 57 3.41 -5.81 -3.93
C GLY A 57 4.24 -7.00 -3.47
N SER A 58 5.52 -6.75 -3.23
CA SER A 58 6.42 -7.76 -2.68
C SER A 58 6.25 -7.81 -1.16
N PRO A 59 6.12 -9.00 -0.55
CA PRO A 59 5.98 -9.14 0.91
C PRO A 59 7.19 -8.62 1.70
N THR A 60 8.32 -8.36 1.04
CA THR A 60 9.56 -7.84 1.61
C THR A 60 9.82 -6.37 1.30
N THR A 61 8.99 -5.72 0.48
CA THR A 61 9.28 -4.36 -0.04
C THR A 61 8.12 -3.38 0.17
N CYS A 62 7.04 -3.80 0.83
CA CYS A 62 6.09 -2.87 1.44
C CYS A 62 6.74 -2.15 2.64
#